data_AF-A0A4R1CE00-F1
#
_entry.id   AF-A0A4R1CE00-F1
#
_cell.length_a   1.000
_cell.length_b   1.000
_cell.length_c   1.000
_cell.angle_alpha   90.00
_cell.angle_beta   90.00
_cell.angle_gamma   90.00
#
_symmetry.space_group_name_H-M   'P 1'
#
loop_
_entity.id
_entity.type
_entity.pdbx_description
1 polymer ?
#
loop_
_entity_poly.entity_id
_entity_poly.type
_entity_poly.pdbx_seq_one_letter_code
_entity_poly.pdbx_strand_id
1 'polypeptide(L)'
;MSVVLGVGGRESAAPEALLALAQQALADHRMTFADVDTIATIDHRAAHAGVVLLAVSADAGIRPFGAPELATQPVDHPSDRVQHHSGTPSVAEAAVRACGALPLAAPVKADDWVVVVGSSEPATRPAKTRVSTRQNPGLGDYALGHHGDVEVEPGMVDFAVNVHATEPPAFLSEALRAAIADLARYPDPARATAAVAAAHGIDPASVLLTHGAAEAFGLVAQQPWRRPAIVHPQFTEPEAALRAHGHDPRRLLLSPETGFRLDQVDPADADLVVVGNPTNPTSGLHPRDEIEKLAGAATVLVDEAFLDVVEGIEAPVHSLVRDAAEDPRFLVTRSLTKTYSIAGLRIGYLVGHPDVLRRLAARRSPWPVSTLAAAAAEACVSPEGLAYAAQVRADLPDRIAALVRALSMRGFAIVDDPRGPFVLARHPDAGRIREGLRERGIAVRRADTFPGLDATWLRFAARGPEETAALVAALDQLAG
;
A
#
# COMPACT_ATOMS: atom_id res chain seq x y z
N MET A 1 -9.90 28.48 20.39
CA MET A 1 -9.40 27.83 21.62
C MET A 1 -9.03 26.44 21.18
N SER A 2 -7.79 26.01 21.42
CA SER A 2 -7.36 24.68 20.98
C SER A 2 -7.52 23.69 22.11
N VAL A 3 -8.20 22.57 21.89
CA VAL A 3 -8.45 21.54 22.91
C VAL A 3 -7.55 20.34 22.65
N VAL A 4 -6.87 19.89 23.69
CA VAL A 4 -5.98 18.72 23.67
C VAL A 4 -6.50 17.69 24.65
N LEU A 5 -6.68 16.46 24.19
CA LEU A 5 -6.96 15.31 25.05
C LEU A 5 -5.68 14.54 25.34
N GLY A 6 -5.22 14.56 26.58
CA GLY A 6 -4.17 13.69 27.07
C GLY A 6 -4.71 12.31 27.37
N VAL A 7 -4.07 11.27 26.84
CA VAL A 7 -4.51 9.88 27.02
C VAL A 7 -3.39 9.04 27.59
N GLY A 8 -3.68 8.37 28.71
CA GLY A 8 -2.84 7.32 29.30
C GLY A 8 -3.66 6.06 29.51
N GLY A 9 -3.05 4.90 29.42
CA GLY A 9 -3.73 3.64 29.70
C GLY A 9 -2.81 2.44 29.62
N ARG A 10 -3.31 1.27 30.03
CA ARG A 10 -2.59 0.00 29.87
C ARG A 10 -2.69 -0.50 28.44
N GLU A 11 -1.71 -1.30 28.02
CA GLU A 11 -1.73 -1.97 26.71
C GLU A 11 -2.88 -2.98 26.57
N SER A 12 -3.35 -3.56 27.68
CA SER A 12 -4.47 -4.50 27.68
C SER A 12 -5.84 -3.82 27.83
N ALA A 13 -5.91 -2.49 27.86
CA ALA A 13 -7.15 -1.77 28.13
C ALA A 13 -8.10 -1.83 26.92
N ALA A 14 -9.39 -2.08 27.17
CA ALA A 14 -10.38 -2.25 26.11
C ALA A 14 -10.51 -0.97 25.25
N PRO A 15 -10.40 -1.04 23.91
CA PRO A 15 -10.50 0.13 23.03
C PRO A 15 -11.78 0.94 23.18
N GLU A 16 -12.93 0.27 23.34
CA GLU A 16 -14.26 0.88 23.38
C GLU A 16 -14.47 1.73 24.64
N ALA A 17 -13.81 1.35 25.74
CA ALA A 17 -13.90 2.05 27.02
C ALA A 17 -13.26 3.46 26.96
N LEU A 18 -12.23 3.64 26.13
CA LEU A 18 -11.57 4.94 25.98
C LEU A 18 -12.49 5.97 25.33
N LEU A 19 -13.30 5.58 24.35
CA LEU A 19 -14.20 6.50 23.66
C LEU A 19 -15.27 7.03 24.62
N ALA A 20 -15.89 6.14 25.41
CA ALA A 20 -16.87 6.52 26.42
C ALA A 20 -16.27 7.43 27.50
N LEU A 21 -15.05 7.11 27.96
CA LEU A 21 -14.33 7.91 28.94
C LEU A 21 -13.98 9.31 28.42
N ALA A 22 -13.54 9.42 27.16
CA ALA A 22 -13.22 10.69 26.54
C ALA A 22 -14.48 11.55 26.31
N GLN A 23 -15.58 10.92 25.91
CA GLN A 23 -16.87 11.61 25.76
C GLN A 23 -17.37 12.17 27.10
N GLN A 24 -17.22 11.39 28.20
CA GLN A 24 -17.55 11.85 29.54
C GLN A 24 -16.66 13.03 29.96
N ALA A 25 -15.34 12.90 29.79
CA ALA A 25 -14.38 13.94 30.16
C ALA A 25 -14.66 15.27 29.42
N LEU A 26 -15.02 15.23 28.14
CA LEU A 26 -15.41 16.42 27.38
C LEU A 26 -16.75 17.00 27.85
N ALA A 27 -17.74 16.15 28.12
CA ALA A 27 -19.08 16.58 28.56
C ALA A 27 -19.04 17.33 29.89
N ASP A 28 -18.17 16.93 30.82
CA ASP A 28 -17.93 17.63 32.10
C ASP A 28 -17.48 19.08 31.91
N HIS A 29 -16.91 19.40 30.74
CA HIS A 29 -16.47 20.74 30.34
C HIS A 29 -17.33 21.38 29.25
N ARG A 30 -18.51 20.81 28.94
CA ARG A 30 -19.42 21.25 27.86
C ARG A 30 -18.75 21.27 26.48
N MET A 31 -17.79 20.39 26.27
CA MET A 31 -17.12 20.16 24.99
C MET A 31 -17.63 18.87 24.35
N THR A 32 -17.36 18.73 23.07
CA THR A 32 -17.64 17.56 22.24
C THR A 32 -16.37 17.16 21.51
N PHE A 33 -16.41 16.03 20.81
CA PHE A 33 -15.29 15.59 19.99
C PHE A 33 -14.91 16.60 18.90
N ALA A 34 -15.88 17.37 18.38
CA ALA A 34 -15.64 18.40 17.38
C ALA A 34 -14.78 19.58 17.89
N ASP A 35 -14.61 19.71 19.20
CA ASP A 35 -13.79 20.76 19.81
C ASP A 35 -12.32 20.34 19.95
N VAL A 36 -12.00 19.05 19.77
CA VAL A 36 -10.68 18.47 20.01
C VAL A 36 -9.79 18.59 18.78
N ASP A 37 -8.63 19.24 18.92
CA ASP A 37 -7.67 19.35 17.83
C ASP A 37 -6.57 18.28 17.87
N THR A 38 -6.27 17.75 19.07
CA THR A 38 -5.12 16.87 19.28
C THR A 38 -5.38 15.84 20.37
N ILE A 39 -5.04 14.58 20.08
CA ILE A 39 -4.93 13.49 21.04
C ILE A 39 -3.45 13.31 21.40
N ALA A 40 -3.06 13.68 22.61
CA ALA A 40 -1.68 13.64 23.08
C ALA A 40 -1.43 12.38 23.94
N THR A 41 -0.40 11.59 23.63
CA THR A 41 -0.09 10.37 24.40
C THR A 41 1.40 10.01 24.32
N ILE A 42 1.82 8.95 25.03
CA ILE A 42 3.18 8.41 24.93
C ILE A 42 3.35 7.60 23.63
N ASP A 43 4.51 7.68 23.01
CA ASP A 43 4.85 7.13 21.69
C ASP A 43 4.33 5.71 21.41
N HIS A 44 4.66 4.74 22.26
CA HIS A 44 4.27 3.35 22.12
C HIS A 44 2.77 3.10 22.36
N ARG A 45 2.01 4.13 22.78
CA ARG A 45 0.55 4.08 22.91
C ARG A 45 -0.18 4.73 21.73
N ALA A 46 0.52 5.46 20.86
CA ALA A 46 -0.12 6.19 19.76
C ALA A 46 -0.81 5.28 18.74
N ALA A 47 -0.30 4.06 18.55
CA ALA A 47 -0.88 3.06 17.66
C ALA A 47 -1.93 2.15 18.32
N HIS A 48 -2.24 2.35 19.61
CA HIS A 48 -3.23 1.52 20.30
C HIS A 48 -4.62 1.72 19.68
N ALA A 49 -5.36 0.64 19.43
CA ALA A 49 -6.64 0.67 18.72
C ALA A 49 -7.64 1.69 19.30
N GLY A 50 -7.71 1.79 20.64
CA GLY A 50 -8.54 2.80 21.31
C GLY A 50 -8.12 4.25 21.03
N VAL A 51 -6.81 4.54 20.95
CA VAL A 51 -6.29 5.90 20.69
C VAL A 51 -6.56 6.29 19.24
N VAL A 52 -6.39 5.35 18.31
CA VAL A 52 -6.71 5.54 16.89
C VAL A 52 -8.21 5.75 16.70
N LEU A 53 -9.05 4.93 17.34
CA LEU A 53 -10.51 5.09 17.29
C LEU A 53 -10.97 6.45 17.83
N LEU A 54 -10.38 6.90 18.95
CA LEU A 54 -10.66 8.20 19.54
C LEU A 54 -10.27 9.34 18.58
N ALA A 55 -9.08 9.28 17.99
CA ALA A 55 -8.59 10.29 17.04
C ALA A 55 -9.49 10.40 15.80
N VAL A 56 -9.92 9.26 15.24
CA VAL A 56 -10.87 9.21 14.11
C VAL A 56 -12.23 9.78 14.52
N SER A 57 -12.72 9.44 15.71
CA SER A 57 -14.02 9.94 16.20
C SER A 57 -14.03 11.44 16.46
N ALA A 58 -12.85 12.02 16.71
CA ALA A 58 -12.67 13.44 16.98
C ALA A 58 -12.14 14.25 15.79
N ASP A 59 -11.85 13.61 14.65
CA ASP A 59 -11.16 14.26 13.52
C ASP A 59 -9.87 15.01 13.97
N ALA A 60 -9.16 14.41 14.94
CA ALA A 60 -8.05 15.03 15.66
C ALA A 60 -6.73 14.32 15.37
N GLY A 61 -5.63 15.08 15.30
CA GLY A 61 -4.29 14.50 15.11
C GLY A 61 -3.80 13.80 16.37
N ILE A 62 -3.07 12.68 16.23
CA ILE A 62 -2.38 12.04 17.35
C ILE A 62 -0.98 12.65 17.49
N ARG A 63 -0.63 13.15 18.68
CA ARG A 63 0.70 13.66 19.00
C ARG A 63 1.40 12.72 19.99
N PRO A 64 2.30 11.84 19.53
CA PRO A 64 3.12 11.01 20.39
C PRO A 64 4.24 11.81 21.06
N PHE A 65 4.60 11.42 22.28
CA PHE A 65 5.73 11.96 23.02
C PHE A 65 6.60 10.84 23.59
N GLY A 66 7.91 11.03 23.59
CA GLY A 66 8.83 10.07 24.21
C GLY A 66 8.77 10.13 25.75
N ALA A 67 9.01 9.00 26.42
CA ALA A 67 9.05 8.94 27.89
C ALA A 67 9.97 10.00 28.55
N PRO A 68 11.20 10.28 28.04
CA PRO A 68 12.07 11.29 28.63
C PRO A 68 11.49 12.70 28.54
N GLU A 69 10.79 13.03 27.46
CA GLU A 69 10.15 14.34 27.27
C GLU A 69 9.00 14.52 28.26
N LEU A 70 8.14 13.51 28.38
CA LEU A 70 7.02 13.52 29.34
C LEU A 70 7.49 13.53 30.81
N ALA A 71 8.65 12.93 31.11
CA ALA A 71 9.22 12.92 32.46
C ALA A 71 9.65 14.32 32.94
N THR A 72 9.91 15.26 32.01
CA THR A 72 10.27 16.64 32.35
C THR A 72 9.07 17.53 32.67
N GLN A 73 7.85 17.08 32.36
CA GLN A 73 6.65 17.86 32.56
C GLN A 73 6.17 17.74 34.02
N PRO A 74 5.80 18.85 34.68
CA PRO A 74 5.16 18.77 35.99
C PRO A 74 3.79 18.11 35.84
N VAL A 75 3.39 17.26 36.80
CA VAL A 75 2.05 16.65 36.80
C VAL A 75 1.37 16.94 38.14
N ASP A 76 0.07 17.21 38.11
CA ASP A 76 -0.67 17.58 39.31
C ASP A 76 -1.10 16.34 40.11
N HIS A 77 -1.26 15.19 39.42
CA HIS A 77 -1.70 13.93 40.03
C HIS A 77 -0.71 12.78 39.77
N PRO A 78 0.49 12.80 40.39
CA PRO A 78 1.53 11.80 40.14
C PRO A 78 1.13 10.41 40.62
N SER A 79 1.65 9.38 39.94
CA SER A 79 1.50 7.97 40.32
C SER A 79 2.82 7.22 40.20
N ASP A 80 3.31 6.71 41.32
CA ASP A 80 4.55 5.89 41.37
C ASP A 80 4.46 4.67 40.46
N ARG A 81 3.25 4.09 40.33
CA ARG A 81 3.01 2.96 39.44
C ARG A 81 3.17 3.35 37.98
N VAL A 82 2.65 4.51 37.57
CA VAL A 82 2.77 4.99 36.18
C VAL A 82 4.22 5.41 35.90
N GLN A 83 4.88 6.06 36.86
CA GLN A 83 6.31 6.39 36.81
C GLN A 83 7.16 5.15 36.54
N HIS A 84 6.91 4.06 37.27
CA HIS A 84 7.66 2.82 37.11
C HIS A 84 7.51 2.19 35.72
N HIS A 85 6.33 2.29 35.09
CA HIS A 85 6.04 1.61 33.82
C HIS A 85 6.28 2.48 32.58
N SER A 86 6.07 3.80 32.69
CA SER A 86 6.07 4.71 31.53
C SER A 86 7.17 5.76 31.58
N GLY A 87 7.94 5.82 32.67
CA GLY A 87 9.00 6.82 32.85
C GLY A 87 8.48 8.22 33.21
N THR A 88 7.17 8.44 33.24
CA THR A 88 6.52 9.70 33.65
C THR A 88 5.47 9.43 34.74
N PRO A 89 5.23 10.33 35.71
CA PRO A 89 4.31 10.05 36.80
C PRO A 89 2.84 10.15 36.38
N SER A 90 2.55 10.73 35.21
CA SER A 90 1.23 10.74 34.58
C SER A 90 1.37 11.02 33.07
N VAL A 91 1.11 10.02 32.24
CA VAL A 91 1.20 10.17 30.76
C VAL A 91 0.21 11.22 30.26
N ALA A 92 -1.05 11.14 30.71
CA ALA A 92 -2.11 12.01 30.20
C ALA A 92 -1.81 13.49 30.51
N GLU A 93 -1.52 13.83 31.77
CA GLU A 93 -1.25 15.22 32.17
C GLU A 93 0.04 15.76 31.55
N ALA A 94 1.11 14.96 31.54
CA ALA A 94 2.38 15.34 30.95
C ALA A 94 2.24 15.63 29.44
N ALA A 95 1.47 14.80 28.72
CA ALA A 95 1.28 14.95 27.28
C ALA A 95 0.49 16.22 26.93
N VAL A 96 -0.55 16.57 27.71
CA VAL A 96 -1.26 17.84 27.54
C VAL A 96 -0.36 19.05 27.81
N ARG A 97 0.47 18.98 28.86
CA ARG A 97 1.43 20.05 29.20
C ARG A 97 2.53 20.21 28.16
N ALA A 98 3.03 19.11 27.60
CA ALA A 98 3.97 19.14 26.48
C ALA A 98 3.36 19.78 25.21
N CYS A 99 2.02 19.78 25.08
CA CYS A 99 1.32 20.54 24.05
C CYS A 99 1.13 22.02 24.38
N GLY A 100 1.46 22.48 25.59
CA GLY A 100 1.21 23.84 26.06
C GLY A 100 -0.27 24.14 26.35
N ALA A 101 -1.10 23.11 26.51
CA ALA A 101 -2.55 23.25 26.68
C ALA A 101 -2.93 23.37 28.17
N LEU A 102 -2.84 24.59 28.71
CA LEU A 102 -3.24 24.93 30.08
C LEU A 102 -4.38 25.96 30.12
N PRO A 103 -5.35 25.80 31.04
CA PRO A 103 -5.33 24.91 32.21
C PRO A 103 -5.69 23.44 31.91
N LEU A 104 -5.26 22.54 32.80
CA LEU A 104 -5.66 21.12 32.81
C LEU A 104 -6.95 20.93 33.62
N ALA A 105 -7.84 20.09 33.11
CA ALA A 105 -8.91 19.48 33.87
C ALA A 105 -8.39 18.38 34.82
N ALA A 106 -9.21 18.01 35.81
CA ALA A 106 -8.91 16.85 36.65
C ALA A 106 -8.94 15.55 35.82
N PRO A 107 -8.02 14.60 36.03
CA PRO A 107 -8.00 13.34 35.28
C PRO A 107 -9.26 12.49 35.54
N VAL A 108 -9.91 12.04 34.47
CA VAL A 108 -11.01 11.06 34.53
C VAL A 108 -10.44 9.67 34.28
N LYS A 109 -10.80 8.69 35.10
CA LYS A 109 -10.22 7.34 35.08
C LYS A 109 -11.32 6.28 35.05
N ALA A 110 -11.26 5.35 34.11
CA ALA A 110 -12.12 4.18 34.04
C ALA A 110 -11.43 3.07 33.22
N ASP A 111 -11.68 1.80 33.57
CA ASP A 111 -11.28 0.64 32.75
C ASP A 111 -9.82 0.66 32.26
N ASP A 112 -8.90 0.98 33.19
CA ASP A 112 -7.46 1.12 32.94
C ASP A 112 -7.04 2.24 31.97
N TRP A 113 -7.96 3.15 31.62
CA TRP A 113 -7.72 4.40 30.91
C TRP A 113 -7.73 5.62 31.84
N VAL A 114 -7.00 6.64 31.43
CA VAL A 114 -6.94 7.97 32.03
C VAL A 114 -7.01 9.00 30.91
N VAL A 115 -7.97 9.91 30.99
CA VAL A 115 -8.13 11.03 30.05
C VAL A 115 -8.03 12.35 30.80
N VAL A 116 -7.34 13.33 30.21
CA VAL A 116 -7.21 14.69 30.73
C VAL A 116 -7.53 15.67 29.61
N VAL A 117 -8.40 16.64 29.87
CA VAL A 117 -8.70 17.73 28.93
C VAL A 117 -7.78 18.91 29.25
N GLY A 118 -7.07 19.43 28.26
CA GLY A 118 -6.41 20.73 28.34
C GLY A 118 -6.88 21.65 27.24
N SER A 119 -6.73 22.94 27.48
CA SER A 119 -7.07 23.96 26.50
C SER A 119 -5.97 25.01 26.41
N SER A 120 -5.78 25.63 25.25
CA SER A 120 -4.90 26.79 25.11
C SER A 120 -5.59 27.90 24.33
N GLU A 121 -5.22 29.15 24.64
CA GLU A 121 -5.45 30.25 23.71
C GLU A 121 -4.67 29.98 22.42
N PRO A 122 -5.23 30.30 21.24
CA PRO A 122 -4.57 30.03 19.98
C PRO A 122 -3.21 30.72 19.93
N ALA A 123 -2.13 29.96 20.08
CA ALA A 123 -0.78 30.48 19.95
C ALA A 123 -0.65 31.12 18.56
N THR A 124 -0.15 32.36 18.52
CA THR A 124 0.35 32.98 17.29
C THR A 124 1.32 32.00 16.65
N ARG A 125 0.87 31.42 15.53
CA ARG A 125 1.61 30.44 14.73
C ARG A 125 3.06 30.92 14.54
N PRO A 126 4.11 30.12 14.87
CA PRO A 126 5.39 30.32 14.22
C PRO A 126 5.14 30.23 12.71
N ALA A 127 5.73 31.17 11.96
CA ALA A 127 5.48 31.37 10.55
C ALA A 127 5.55 30.02 9.81
N LYS A 128 4.42 29.61 9.22
CA LYS A 128 4.40 28.54 8.23
C LYS A 128 5.36 28.97 7.12
N THR A 129 6.42 28.20 6.90
CA THR A 129 7.16 28.23 5.64
C THR A 129 6.13 28.04 4.54
N ARG A 130 5.80 29.12 3.85
CA ARG A 130 4.89 29.11 2.71
C ARG A 130 5.64 28.46 1.55
N VAL A 131 5.57 27.13 1.48
CA VAL A 131 5.63 26.47 0.18
C VAL A 131 4.35 26.91 -0.53
N SER A 132 4.53 27.71 -1.57
CA SER A 132 3.44 28.06 -2.49
C SER A 132 2.98 26.79 -3.19
N THR A 133 2.01 26.09 -2.60
CA THR A 133 1.17 25.17 -3.34
C THR A 133 -0.09 25.91 -3.74
N ARG A 134 -0.22 26.21 -5.04
CA ARG A 134 -1.56 26.10 -5.64
C ARG A 134 -1.88 24.61 -5.58
N GLN A 135 -2.41 24.14 -4.46
CA GLN A 135 -2.89 22.77 -4.32
C GLN A 135 -4.40 22.77 -4.61
N ASN A 136 -4.77 21.96 -5.61
CA ASN A 136 -6.15 21.57 -5.84
C ASN A 136 -6.75 21.01 -4.54
N PRO A 137 -7.96 21.41 -4.15
CA PRO A 137 -8.64 20.86 -2.98
C PRO A 137 -9.05 19.41 -3.28
N GLY A 138 -8.50 18.43 -2.54
CA GLY A 138 -8.95 17.03 -2.63
C GLY A 138 -8.01 15.91 -2.16
N LEU A 139 -6.74 16.18 -1.83
CA LEU A 139 -5.77 15.11 -1.51
C LEU A 139 -5.56 14.98 0.01
N GLY A 140 -6.39 14.16 0.67
CA GLY A 140 -6.18 13.73 2.05
C GLY A 140 -5.03 12.71 2.20
N ASP A 141 -4.75 12.28 3.44
CA ASP A 141 -3.91 11.12 3.71
C ASP A 141 -4.66 9.85 3.24
N TYR A 142 -4.24 9.30 2.11
CA TYR A 142 -4.77 8.05 1.58
C TYR A 142 -4.39 6.88 2.49
N ALA A 143 -5.26 5.89 2.62
CA ALA A 143 -4.98 4.65 3.35
C ALA A 143 -4.02 3.76 2.54
N LEU A 144 -2.74 4.12 2.51
CA LEU A 144 -1.72 3.47 1.67
C LEU A 144 -1.53 1.97 1.97
N GLY A 145 -1.77 1.55 3.23
CA GLY A 145 -1.72 0.15 3.65
C GLY A 145 -3.02 -0.65 3.37
N HIS A 146 -4.04 -0.03 2.79
CA HIS A 146 -5.25 -0.74 2.40
C HIS A 146 -4.96 -1.56 1.14
N HIS A 147 -5.09 -2.87 1.18
CA HIS A 147 -4.83 -3.78 0.05
C HIS A 147 -6.05 -4.64 -0.27
N GLY A 148 -6.09 -5.25 -1.46
CA GLY A 148 -7.31 -5.91 -1.96
C GLY A 148 -7.74 -7.12 -1.14
N ASP A 149 -6.82 -7.77 -0.44
CA ASP A 149 -7.04 -8.94 0.42
C ASP A 149 -7.94 -8.65 1.63
N VAL A 150 -7.96 -7.41 2.13
CA VAL A 150 -8.89 -7.02 3.22
C VAL A 150 -10.33 -6.88 2.75
N GLU A 151 -10.57 -6.93 1.43
CA GLU A 151 -11.92 -6.87 0.86
C GLU A 151 -12.60 -8.23 0.81
N VAL A 152 -11.84 -9.32 0.94
CA VAL A 152 -12.31 -10.68 0.65
C VAL A 152 -12.55 -11.46 1.94
N GLU A 153 -13.76 -11.94 2.14
CA GLU A 153 -14.11 -12.86 3.22
C GLU A 153 -14.23 -14.30 2.69
N PRO A 154 -14.03 -15.34 3.54
CA PRO A 154 -14.19 -16.72 3.12
C PRO A 154 -15.54 -17.00 2.46
N GLY A 155 -15.52 -17.60 1.27
CA GLY A 155 -16.72 -17.94 0.50
C GLY A 155 -17.19 -16.86 -0.48
N MET A 156 -16.54 -15.69 -0.51
CA MET A 156 -16.84 -14.66 -1.51
C MET A 156 -16.24 -14.97 -2.88
N VAL A 157 -16.93 -14.53 -3.93
CA VAL A 157 -16.35 -14.43 -5.28
C VAL A 157 -15.44 -13.21 -5.31
N ASP A 158 -14.14 -13.46 -5.49
CA ASP A 158 -13.11 -12.43 -5.37
C ASP A 158 -12.88 -11.72 -6.72
N PHE A 159 -13.29 -10.46 -6.85
CA PHE A 159 -12.86 -9.52 -7.90
C PHE A 159 -11.91 -8.43 -7.35
N ALA A 160 -11.52 -8.51 -6.08
CA ALA A 160 -10.74 -7.51 -5.36
C ALA A 160 -9.23 -7.81 -5.32
N VAL A 161 -8.79 -9.05 -5.51
CA VAL A 161 -7.36 -9.42 -5.59
C VAL A 161 -7.02 -9.92 -6.98
N ASN A 162 -5.94 -9.42 -7.59
CA ASN A 162 -5.55 -9.80 -8.96
C ASN A 162 -4.87 -11.17 -9.08
N VAL A 163 -5.16 -12.13 -8.19
CA VAL A 163 -4.67 -13.51 -8.33
C VAL A 163 -5.48 -14.21 -9.43
N HIS A 164 -4.80 -14.97 -10.29
CA HIS A 164 -5.39 -15.51 -11.52
C HIS A 164 -6.39 -16.65 -11.27
N ALA A 165 -6.02 -17.63 -10.45
CA ALA A 165 -6.83 -18.80 -10.14
C ALA A 165 -6.85 -19.09 -8.63
N THR A 166 -7.75 -19.96 -8.19
CA THR A 166 -7.88 -20.37 -6.79
C THR A 166 -6.75 -21.27 -6.31
N GLU A 167 -6.05 -21.95 -7.23
CA GLU A 167 -4.98 -22.89 -6.94
C GLU A 167 -3.76 -22.67 -7.84
N PRO A 168 -2.53 -22.99 -7.39
CA PRO A 168 -1.35 -23.03 -8.25
C PRO A 168 -1.46 -24.13 -9.31
N PRO A 169 -0.91 -23.94 -10.53
CA PRO A 169 -0.89 -24.98 -11.55
C PRO A 169 -0.15 -26.24 -11.10
N ALA A 170 -0.50 -27.40 -11.67
CA ALA A 170 -0.02 -28.71 -11.23
C ALA A 170 1.52 -28.81 -11.20
N PHE A 171 2.20 -28.38 -12.27
CA PHE A 171 3.67 -28.41 -12.35
C PHE A 171 4.34 -27.64 -11.19
N LEU A 172 3.74 -26.52 -10.79
CA LEU A 172 4.26 -25.68 -9.72
C LEU A 172 3.97 -26.32 -8.36
N SER A 173 2.77 -26.87 -8.17
CA SER A 173 2.41 -27.65 -6.99
C SER A 173 3.34 -28.85 -6.78
N GLU A 174 3.70 -29.56 -7.86
CA GLU A 174 4.65 -30.67 -7.83
C GLU A 174 6.07 -30.21 -7.46
N ALA A 175 6.56 -29.13 -8.09
CA ALA A 175 7.86 -28.55 -7.76
C ALA A 175 7.94 -28.13 -6.28
N LEU A 176 6.88 -27.51 -5.75
CA LEU A 176 6.79 -27.13 -4.35
C LEU A 176 6.79 -28.34 -3.42
N ARG A 177 6.03 -29.40 -3.75
CA ARG A 177 6.01 -30.64 -2.96
C ARG A 177 7.38 -31.32 -2.93
N ALA A 178 8.10 -31.35 -4.06
CA ALA A 178 9.45 -31.89 -4.13
C ALA A 178 10.42 -31.10 -3.24
N ALA A 179 10.35 -29.77 -3.26
CA ALA A 179 11.22 -28.89 -2.48
C ALA A 179 11.03 -29.01 -0.94
N ILE A 180 9.94 -29.62 -0.46
CA ILE A 180 9.73 -29.91 0.98
C ILE A 180 10.86 -30.79 1.52
N ALA A 181 11.40 -31.70 0.72
CA ALA A 181 12.48 -32.59 1.13
C ALA A 181 13.79 -31.86 1.49
N ASP A 182 13.98 -30.65 0.97
CA ASP A 182 15.21 -29.85 1.17
C ASP A 182 15.10 -28.81 2.30
N LEU A 183 13.97 -28.74 3.01
CA LEU A 183 13.72 -27.72 4.05
C LEU A 183 14.67 -27.78 5.26
N ALA A 184 15.34 -28.92 5.49
CA ALA A 184 16.32 -29.04 6.57
C ALA A 184 17.63 -28.27 6.31
N ARG A 185 17.83 -27.75 5.09
CA ARG A 185 19.00 -26.97 4.68
C ARG A 185 18.66 -25.49 4.58
N TYR A 186 19.64 -24.63 4.84
CA TYR A 186 19.50 -23.21 4.53
C TYR A 186 19.26 -23.00 3.03
N PRO A 187 18.42 -22.01 2.64
CA PRO A 187 18.11 -21.77 1.24
C PRO A 187 19.33 -21.24 0.48
N ASP A 188 19.51 -21.74 -0.74
CA ASP A 188 20.47 -21.24 -1.72
C ASP A 188 19.71 -20.80 -2.99
N PRO A 189 19.57 -19.49 -3.23
CA PRO A 189 18.85 -18.97 -4.38
C PRO A 189 19.66 -18.97 -5.68
N ALA A 190 20.91 -19.45 -5.70
CA ALA A 190 21.81 -19.29 -6.86
C ALA A 190 21.23 -19.92 -8.14
N ARG A 191 20.68 -21.14 -8.04
CA ARG A 191 20.04 -21.82 -9.18
C ARG A 191 18.83 -21.06 -9.72
N ALA A 192 17.94 -20.64 -8.83
CA ALA A 192 16.75 -19.87 -9.18
C ALA A 192 17.11 -18.50 -9.79
N THR A 193 18.15 -17.84 -9.25
CA THR A 193 18.67 -16.57 -9.79
C THR A 193 19.21 -16.76 -11.21
N ALA A 194 20.01 -17.80 -11.44
CA ALA A 194 20.52 -18.13 -12.77
C ALA A 194 19.40 -18.48 -13.76
N ALA A 195 18.36 -19.19 -13.32
CA ALA A 195 17.21 -19.53 -14.16
C ALA A 195 16.42 -18.27 -14.58
N VAL A 196 16.14 -17.36 -13.64
CA VAL A 196 15.47 -16.08 -13.93
C VAL A 196 16.30 -15.23 -14.88
N ALA A 197 17.61 -15.13 -14.65
CA ALA A 197 18.51 -14.37 -15.50
C ALA A 197 18.57 -14.94 -16.93
N ALA A 198 18.64 -16.26 -17.07
CA ALA A 198 18.61 -16.96 -18.36
C ALA A 198 17.28 -16.72 -19.11
N ALA A 199 16.14 -16.72 -18.41
CA ALA A 199 14.84 -16.46 -19.01
C ALA A 199 14.73 -15.04 -19.62
N HIS A 200 15.44 -14.07 -19.06
CA HIS A 200 15.50 -12.70 -19.58
C HIS A 200 16.67 -12.44 -20.54
N GLY A 201 17.64 -13.34 -20.59
CA GLY A 201 18.88 -13.19 -21.35
C GLY A 201 19.82 -12.14 -20.78
N ILE A 202 19.93 -12.06 -19.45
CA ILE A 202 20.78 -11.11 -18.72
C ILE A 202 21.77 -11.82 -17.79
N ASP A 203 22.74 -11.08 -17.24
CA ASP A 203 23.69 -11.62 -16.26
C ASP A 203 22.99 -11.97 -14.93
N PRO A 204 23.29 -13.13 -14.30
CA PRO A 204 22.76 -13.46 -12.97
C PRO A 204 23.04 -12.41 -11.88
N ALA A 205 24.13 -11.66 -11.98
CA ALA A 205 24.45 -10.56 -11.08
C ALA A 205 23.48 -9.36 -11.22
N SER A 206 22.72 -9.31 -12.30
CA SER A 206 21.65 -8.34 -12.55
C SER A 206 20.28 -8.80 -12.03
N VAL A 207 20.22 -9.89 -11.25
CA VAL A 207 18.98 -10.40 -10.64
C VAL A 207 19.14 -10.53 -9.13
N LEU A 208 18.19 -9.99 -8.38
CA LEU A 208 18.06 -10.18 -6.94
C LEU A 208 16.67 -10.73 -6.62
N LEU A 209 16.56 -12.01 -6.27
CA LEU A 209 15.28 -12.60 -5.84
C LEU A 209 14.81 -11.93 -4.55
N THR A 210 13.52 -11.62 -4.42
CA THR A 210 12.93 -10.89 -3.29
C THR A 210 11.75 -11.63 -2.64
N HIS A 211 11.48 -11.34 -1.37
CA HIS A 211 10.30 -11.78 -0.61
C HIS A 211 9.05 -11.00 -1.08
N GLY A 212 8.72 -11.19 -2.36
CA GLY A 212 7.75 -10.40 -3.09
C GLY A 212 8.29 -9.04 -3.52
N ALA A 213 7.51 -8.30 -4.32
CA ALA A 213 7.88 -6.95 -4.76
C ALA A 213 7.98 -5.95 -3.58
N ALA A 214 7.25 -6.20 -2.49
CA ALA A 214 7.28 -5.35 -1.28
C ALA A 214 8.69 -5.21 -0.70
N GLU A 215 9.47 -6.30 -0.65
CA GLU A 215 10.87 -6.20 -0.20
C GLU A 215 11.71 -5.37 -1.18
N ALA A 216 11.48 -5.48 -2.50
CA ALA A 216 12.19 -4.66 -3.48
C ALA A 216 11.94 -3.16 -3.24
N PHE A 217 10.69 -2.77 -2.99
CA PHE A 217 10.35 -1.38 -2.63
C PHE A 217 11.04 -0.95 -1.34
N GLY A 218 11.07 -1.82 -0.31
CA GLY A 218 11.79 -1.55 0.94
C GLY A 218 13.30 -1.36 0.74
N LEU A 219 13.96 -2.19 -0.08
CA LEU A 219 15.38 -2.06 -0.37
C LEU A 219 15.71 -0.76 -1.10
N VAL A 220 14.86 -0.36 -2.05
CA VAL A 220 15.00 0.91 -2.77
C VAL A 220 14.75 2.08 -1.84
N ALA A 221 13.73 2.02 -0.98
CA ALA A 221 13.39 3.08 -0.03
C ALA A 221 14.48 3.36 1.02
N GLN A 222 15.33 2.37 1.34
CA GLN A 222 16.47 2.56 2.26
C GLN A 222 17.59 3.46 1.71
N GLN A 223 17.59 3.77 0.41
CA GLN A 223 18.57 4.69 -0.16
C GLN A 223 18.24 6.14 0.25
N PRO A 224 19.24 7.04 0.34
CA PRO A 224 19.08 8.40 0.83
C PRO A 224 18.53 9.34 -0.26
N TRP A 225 17.31 9.06 -0.74
CA TRP A 225 16.59 9.94 -1.67
C TRP A 225 16.29 11.29 -1.02
N ARG A 226 16.36 12.35 -1.81
CA ARG A 226 16.08 13.74 -1.40
C ARG A 226 14.74 14.21 -1.95
N ARG A 227 14.39 13.79 -3.17
CA ARG A 227 13.19 14.22 -3.88
C ARG A 227 12.56 13.04 -4.62
N PRO A 228 12.16 11.95 -3.92
CA PRO A 228 11.48 10.86 -4.58
C PRO A 228 10.13 11.32 -5.13
N ALA A 229 9.74 10.76 -6.27
CA ALA A 229 8.45 10.99 -6.89
C ALA A 229 7.78 9.66 -7.26
N ILE A 230 6.45 9.64 -7.22
CA ILE A 230 5.66 8.44 -7.47
C ILE A 230 4.51 8.80 -8.40
N VAL A 231 4.39 8.08 -9.52
CA VAL A 231 3.31 8.27 -10.49
C VAL A 231 2.01 7.68 -9.95
N HIS A 232 0.95 8.46 -9.77
CA HIS A 232 -0.31 7.97 -9.25
C HIS A 232 -1.46 8.28 -10.21
N PRO A 233 -2.57 7.52 -10.19
CA PRO A 233 -2.83 6.38 -9.32
C PRO A 233 -2.01 5.15 -9.72
N GLN A 234 -1.37 4.52 -8.72
CA GLN A 234 -0.65 3.26 -8.85
C GLN A 234 -0.72 2.48 -7.53
N PHE A 235 -0.15 1.28 -7.49
CA PHE A 235 -0.07 0.46 -6.29
C PHE A 235 0.63 1.25 -5.17
N THR A 236 0.09 1.22 -3.96
CA THR A 236 0.45 2.16 -2.89
C THR A 236 1.71 1.77 -2.11
N GLU A 237 2.17 0.52 -2.25
CA GLU A 237 3.30 -0.02 -1.50
C GLU A 237 4.62 0.74 -1.68
N PRO A 238 4.99 1.22 -2.90
CA PRO A 238 6.19 2.04 -3.04
C PRO A 238 6.12 3.34 -2.23
N GLU A 239 4.94 3.98 -2.17
CA GLU A 239 4.75 5.18 -1.35
C GLU A 239 4.85 4.85 0.14
N ALA A 240 4.17 3.79 0.58
CA ALA A 240 4.22 3.33 1.95
C ALA A 240 5.66 2.99 2.39
N ALA A 241 6.42 2.29 1.55
CA ALA A 241 7.81 1.93 1.81
C ALA A 241 8.72 3.17 1.92
N LEU A 242 8.55 4.16 1.03
CA LEU A 242 9.30 5.42 1.09
C LEU A 242 8.98 6.20 2.36
N ARG A 243 7.69 6.38 2.71
CA ARG A 243 7.27 7.04 3.94
C ARG A 243 7.78 6.33 5.20
N ALA A 244 7.77 5.00 5.22
CA ALA A 244 8.29 4.21 6.33
C ALA A 244 9.81 4.41 6.55
N HIS A 245 10.54 4.87 5.53
CA HIS A 245 11.96 5.21 5.61
C HIS A 245 12.22 6.73 5.75
N GLY A 246 11.18 7.51 6.09
CA GLY A 246 11.29 8.94 6.38
C GLY A 246 11.32 9.85 5.15
N HIS A 247 10.98 9.32 3.97
CA HIS A 247 10.85 10.13 2.76
C HIS A 247 9.44 10.74 2.63
N ASP A 248 9.35 11.88 1.97
CA ASP A 248 8.09 12.52 1.59
C ASP A 248 7.98 12.58 0.05
N PRO A 249 7.49 11.51 -0.60
CA PRO A 249 7.48 11.44 -2.05
C PRO A 249 6.45 12.37 -2.68
N ARG A 250 6.88 13.10 -3.72
CA ARG A 250 5.98 13.90 -4.55
C ARG A 250 5.09 12.99 -5.40
N ARG A 251 3.78 13.13 -5.29
CA ARG A 251 2.82 12.42 -6.15
C ARG A 251 2.70 13.12 -7.50
N LEU A 252 3.00 12.41 -8.58
CA LEU A 252 2.77 12.82 -9.97
C LEU A 252 1.42 12.25 -10.42
N LEU A 253 0.36 13.06 -10.32
CA LEU A 253 -1.02 12.58 -10.55
C LEU A 253 -1.36 12.58 -12.04
N LEU A 254 -1.63 11.39 -12.58
CA LEU A 254 -2.25 11.16 -13.87
C LEU A 254 -3.76 11.35 -13.73
N SER A 255 -4.38 11.97 -14.73
CA SER A 255 -5.79 12.36 -14.70
C SER A 255 -6.64 11.44 -15.59
N PRO A 256 -7.88 11.10 -15.18
CA PRO A 256 -8.79 10.35 -16.03
C PRO A 256 -9.18 11.12 -17.30
N GLU A 257 -9.22 12.46 -17.25
CA GLU A 257 -9.53 13.31 -18.41
C GLU A 257 -8.48 13.19 -19.53
N THR A 258 -7.24 12.84 -19.18
CA THR A 258 -6.17 12.58 -20.15
C THR A 258 -5.97 11.09 -20.43
N GLY A 259 -6.84 10.21 -19.92
CA GLY A 259 -6.70 8.76 -20.06
C GLY A 259 -5.54 8.18 -19.23
N PHE A 260 -5.17 8.82 -18.13
CA PHE A 260 -4.04 8.45 -17.28
C PHE A 260 -2.71 8.36 -18.05
N ARG A 261 -2.46 9.28 -18.98
CA ARG A 261 -1.23 9.30 -19.80
C ARG A 261 -0.02 9.82 -19.03
N LEU A 262 1.11 9.13 -19.18
CA LEU A 262 2.35 9.42 -18.45
C LEU A 262 3.05 10.69 -18.94
N ASP A 263 2.95 11.02 -20.23
CA ASP A 263 3.52 12.23 -20.82
C ASP A 263 2.92 13.56 -20.30
N GLN A 264 1.88 13.47 -19.45
CA GLN A 264 1.22 14.62 -18.83
C GLN A 264 1.87 15.03 -17.49
N VAL A 265 2.85 14.27 -16.99
CA VAL A 265 3.55 14.59 -15.74
C VAL A 265 5.04 14.85 -15.96
N ASP A 266 5.57 15.77 -15.17
CA ASP A 266 6.99 16.13 -15.17
C ASP A 266 7.66 15.65 -13.87
N PRO A 267 8.55 14.64 -13.93
CA PRO A 267 9.33 14.21 -12.78
C PRO A 267 10.33 15.28 -12.30
N ALA A 268 10.58 16.32 -13.09
CA ALA A 268 11.37 17.50 -12.76
C ALA A 268 12.75 17.14 -12.20
N ASP A 269 13.01 17.55 -10.96
CA ASP A 269 14.27 17.43 -10.24
C ASP A 269 14.34 16.16 -9.36
N ALA A 270 13.43 15.21 -9.57
CA ALA A 270 13.39 13.96 -8.82
C ALA A 270 14.72 13.20 -8.91
N ASP A 271 15.11 12.54 -7.82
CA ASP A 271 16.24 11.60 -7.80
C ASP A 271 15.80 10.13 -7.81
N LEU A 272 14.52 9.87 -7.51
CA LEU A 272 13.84 8.60 -7.73
C LEU A 272 12.47 8.86 -8.36
N VAL A 273 12.09 8.08 -9.36
CA VAL A 273 10.73 8.02 -9.89
C VAL A 273 10.24 6.57 -9.86
N VAL A 274 9.06 6.32 -9.27
CA VAL A 274 8.44 4.99 -9.29
C VAL A 274 7.20 5.01 -10.17
N VAL A 275 7.07 4.02 -11.05
CA VAL A 275 5.94 3.85 -11.97
C VAL A 275 5.60 2.37 -12.13
N GLY A 276 4.31 2.01 -12.15
CA GLY A 276 3.86 0.66 -12.51
C GLY A 276 3.69 0.52 -14.02
N ASN A 277 3.93 -0.66 -14.58
CA ASN A 277 3.66 -0.93 -16.00
C ASN A 277 3.43 -2.43 -16.30
N PRO A 278 2.18 -2.89 -16.53
CA PRO A 278 0.93 -2.14 -16.46
C PRO A 278 0.61 -1.58 -15.06
N THR A 279 0.00 -0.41 -15.03
CA THR A 279 -0.32 0.30 -13.79
C THR A 279 -1.53 -0.31 -13.08
N ASN A 280 -1.39 -0.74 -11.82
CA ASN A 280 -2.52 -1.05 -10.93
C ASN A 280 -2.89 0.22 -10.15
N PRO A 281 -4.07 0.84 -10.32
CA PRO A 281 -5.32 0.18 -10.72
C PRO A 281 -5.78 0.42 -12.15
N THR A 282 -5.16 1.32 -12.92
CA THR A 282 -5.69 1.78 -14.23
C THR A 282 -5.68 0.73 -15.33
N SER A 283 -4.86 -0.33 -15.19
CA SER A 283 -4.52 -1.30 -16.22
C SER A 283 -3.80 -0.72 -17.44
N GLY A 284 -3.38 0.55 -17.40
CA GLY A 284 -2.69 1.18 -18.52
C GLY A 284 -1.29 0.64 -18.72
N LEU A 285 -0.92 0.38 -19.98
CA LEU A 285 0.45 0.07 -20.40
C LEU A 285 1.08 1.34 -20.98
N HIS A 286 2.05 1.90 -20.27
CA HIS A 286 2.81 3.05 -20.72
C HIS A 286 3.83 2.63 -21.81
N PRO A 287 3.99 3.42 -22.88
CA PRO A 287 5.06 3.24 -23.85
C PRO A 287 6.42 3.27 -23.18
N ARG A 288 7.31 2.37 -23.61
CA ARG A 288 8.68 2.29 -23.07
C ARG A 288 9.43 3.61 -23.17
N ASP A 289 9.33 4.30 -24.30
CA ASP A 289 10.02 5.56 -24.53
C ASP A 289 9.50 6.70 -23.63
N GLU A 290 8.24 6.65 -23.19
CA GLU A 290 7.71 7.57 -22.19
C GLU A 290 8.29 7.29 -20.80
N ILE A 291 8.47 6.01 -20.43
CA ILE A 291 9.10 5.64 -19.15
C ILE A 291 10.59 6.01 -19.16
N GLU A 292 11.29 5.78 -20.27
CA GLU A 292 12.71 6.15 -20.42
C GLU A 292 12.94 7.66 -20.25
N LYS A 293 12.00 8.49 -20.73
CA LYS A 293 12.05 9.96 -20.54
C LYS A 293 11.99 10.37 -19.06
N LEU A 294 11.42 9.54 -18.18
CA LEU A 294 11.41 9.80 -16.74
C LEU A 294 12.82 9.76 -16.12
N ALA A 295 13.75 9.04 -16.76
CA ALA A 295 15.06 8.78 -16.17
C ALA A 295 15.89 10.04 -16.02
N GLY A 296 15.83 11.02 -16.92
CA GLY A 296 16.57 12.29 -16.81
C GLY A 296 17.91 12.14 -16.07
N ALA A 297 17.96 12.69 -14.84
CA ALA A 297 19.01 12.46 -13.83
C ALA A 297 18.57 11.57 -12.63
N ALA A 298 17.34 11.06 -12.63
CA ALA A 298 16.76 10.20 -11.61
C ALA A 298 17.11 8.72 -11.80
N THR A 299 16.97 7.95 -10.72
CA THR A 299 16.70 6.50 -10.82
C THR A 299 15.22 6.28 -11.11
N VAL A 300 14.88 5.34 -12.00
CA VAL A 300 13.51 4.94 -12.32
C VAL A 300 13.30 3.50 -11.88
N LEU A 301 12.37 3.28 -10.95
CA LEU A 301 11.89 1.96 -10.58
C LEU A 301 10.57 1.68 -11.30
N VAL A 302 10.56 0.63 -12.12
CA VAL A 302 9.38 0.19 -12.86
C VAL A 302 8.82 -1.09 -12.23
N ASP A 303 7.57 -1.05 -11.78
CA ASP A 303 6.85 -2.24 -11.31
C ASP A 303 6.15 -2.95 -12.48
N GLU A 304 6.77 -4.01 -12.97
CA GLU A 304 6.27 -4.82 -14.08
C GLU A 304 5.54 -6.09 -13.59
N ALA A 305 4.93 -6.05 -12.40
CA ALA A 305 4.23 -7.20 -11.79
C ALA A 305 3.15 -7.86 -12.66
N PHE A 306 2.59 -7.16 -13.65
CA PHE A 306 1.55 -7.67 -14.55
C PHE A 306 2.00 -7.82 -16.01
N LEU A 307 3.27 -7.53 -16.34
CA LEU A 307 3.70 -7.53 -17.75
C LEU A 307 3.70 -8.93 -18.37
N ASP A 308 3.78 -10.00 -17.56
CA ASP A 308 3.76 -11.39 -18.03
C ASP A 308 2.46 -11.77 -18.75
N VAL A 309 1.35 -11.09 -18.43
CA VAL A 309 0.03 -11.36 -18.99
C VAL A 309 -0.39 -10.38 -20.09
N VAL A 310 0.48 -9.43 -20.44
CA VAL A 310 0.22 -8.50 -21.56
C VAL A 310 0.39 -9.24 -22.89
N GLU A 311 -0.65 -9.22 -23.71
CA GLU A 311 -0.68 -9.88 -25.02
C GLU A 311 0.21 -9.18 -26.08
N GLY A 312 0.71 -9.97 -27.04
CA GLY A 312 1.33 -9.49 -28.27
C GLY A 312 2.86 -9.36 -28.20
N ILE A 313 3.44 -8.75 -29.24
CA ILE A 313 4.86 -8.38 -29.29
C ILE A 313 5.23 -7.30 -28.25
N GLU A 314 4.24 -6.80 -27.52
CA GLU A 314 4.37 -5.64 -26.66
C GLU A 314 5.05 -5.98 -25.34
N ALA A 315 4.83 -7.15 -24.73
CA ALA A 315 5.47 -7.46 -23.45
C ALA A 315 7.02 -7.41 -23.49
N PRO A 316 7.72 -8.01 -24.49
CA PRO A 316 9.17 -7.87 -24.62
C PRO A 316 9.62 -6.47 -25.04
N VAL A 317 8.81 -5.75 -25.82
CA VAL A 317 9.16 -4.40 -26.35
C VAL A 317 9.00 -3.33 -25.26
N HIS A 318 8.01 -3.47 -24.38
CA HIS A 318 7.71 -2.53 -23.31
C HIS A 318 8.49 -2.80 -22.02
N SER A 319 9.04 -4.01 -21.87
CA SER A 319 9.87 -4.37 -20.71
C SER A 319 11.18 -3.58 -20.70
N LEU A 320 11.54 -3.08 -19.51
CA LEU A 320 12.82 -2.42 -19.24
C LEU A 320 13.82 -3.35 -18.53
N VAL A 321 13.56 -4.66 -18.47
CA VAL A 321 14.43 -5.63 -17.78
C VAL A 321 15.88 -5.59 -18.30
N ARG A 322 16.07 -5.50 -19.63
CA ARG A 322 17.42 -5.44 -20.22
C ARG A 322 18.08 -4.10 -19.95
N ASP A 323 17.33 -3.01 -20.08
CA ASP A 323 17.79 -1.66 -19.76
C ASP A 323 18.23 -1.56 -18.30
N ALA A 324 17.45 -2.13 -17.37
CA ALA A 324 17.82 -2.18 -15.96
C ALA A 324 19.11 -2.97 -15.73
N ALA A 325 19.35 -4.04 -16.48
CA ALA A 325 20.59 -4.82 -16.35
C ALA A 325 21.84 -4.04 -16.82
N GLU A 326 21.69 -3.08 -17.74
CA GLU A 326 22.79 -2.37 -18.40
C GLU A 326 22.98 -0.92 -17.89
N ASP A 327 21.90 -0.18 -17.63
CA ASP A 327 21.91 1.21 -17.20
C ASP A 327 21.56 1.32 -15.71
N PRO A 328 22.47 1.86 -14.86
CA PRO A 328 22.26 1.97 -13.42
C PRO A 328 21.14 2.90 -13.00
N ARG A 329 20.53 3.66 -13.93
CA ARG A 329 19.36 4.49 -13.66
C ARG A 329 18.07 3.67 -13.63
N PHE A 330 18.01 2.50 -14.25
CA PHE A 330 16.78 1.70 -14.27
C PHE A 330 16.83 0.55 -13.27
N LEU A 331 15.70 0.34 -12.61
CA LEU A 331 15.40 -0.82 -11.80
C LEU A 331 14.04 -1.35 -12.23
N VAL A 332 13.89 -2.67 -12.30
CA VAL A 332 12.61 -3.31 -12.62
C VAL A 332 12.27 -4.32 -11.54
N THR A 333 11.08 -4.22 -10.96
CA THR A 333 10.55 -5.29 -10.11
C THR A 333 9.54 -6.14 -10.86
N ARG A 334 9.56 -7.44 -10.58
CA ARG A 334 8.64 -8.43 -11.14
C ARG A 334 8.06 -9.26 -10.01
N SER A 335 6.78 -9.63 -10.17
CA SER A 335 6.08 -10.52 -9.25
C SER A 335 5.75 -11.83 -9.94
N LEU A 336 6.06 -12.95 -9.27
CA LEU A 336 5.64 -14.28 -9.73
C LEU A 336 4.31 -14.72 -9.08
N THR A 337 3.69 -13.84 -8.30
CA THR A 337 2.59 -14.25 -7.40
C THR A 337 1.22 -14.31 -8.05
N LYS A 338 0.96 -13.47 -9.04
CA LYS A 338 -0.39 -13.19 -9.56
C LYS A 338 -0.78 -14.19 -10.64
N THR A 339 0.05 -14.28 -11.68
CA THR A 339 -0.11 -15.21 -12.81
C THR A 339 -0.17 -16.67 -12.35
N TYR A 340 0.69 -17.05 -11.42
CA TYR A 340 0.87 -18.45 -10.98
C TYR A 340 0.10 -18.83 -9.71
N SER A 341 -0.77 -17.96 -9.20
CA SER A 341 -1.62 -18.21 -8.03
C SER A 341 -0.88 -18.63 -6.75
N ILE A 342 0.33 -18.10 -6.56
CA ILE A 342 1.18 -18.38 -5.39
C ILE A 342 1.39 -17.13 -4.53
N ALA A 343 0.34 -16.32 -4.36
CA ALA A 343 0.38 -15.11 -3.55
C ALA A 343 0.90 -15.33 -2.13
N GLY A 344 0.61 -16.46 -1.50
CA GLY A 344 1.09 -16.80 -0.16
C GLY A 344 2.60 -17.08 -0.07
N LEU A 345 3.27 -17.45 -1.17
CA LEU A 345 4.72 -17.73 -1.15
C LEU A 345 5.59 -16.49 -1.06
N ARG A 346 5.03 -15.32 -1.38
CA ARG A 346 5.73 -14.02 -1.35
C ARG A 346 7.06 -14.08 -2.12
N ILE A 347 7.00 -14.37 -3.43
CA ILE A 347 8.20 -14.43 -4.29
C ILE A 347 8.11 -13.39 -5.42
N GLY A 348 9.22 -12.67 -5.62
CA GLY A 348 9.44 -11.73 -6.71
C GLY A 348 10.93 -11.61 -7.00
N TYR A 349 11.29 -10.65 -7.83
CA TYR A 349 12.68 -10.30 -8.05
C TYR A 349 12.83 -8.84 -8.46
N LEU A 350 14.02 -8.30 -8.21
CA LEU A 350 14.48 -7.01 -8.66
C LEU A 350 15.57 -7.22 -9.71
N VAL A 351 15.43 -6.58 -10.85
CA VAL A 351 16.44 -6.49 -11.91
C VAL A 351 17.05 -5.10 -11.88
N GLY A 352 18.36 -5.03 -12.05
CA GLY A 352 19.11 -3.78 -12.04
C GLY A 352 20.58 -4.02 -12.34
N HIS A 353 21.32 -2.94 -12.57
CA HIS A 353 22.74 -3.02 -12.84
C HIS A 353 23.45 -3.70 -11.65
N PRO A 354 24.43 -4.61 -11.88
CA PRO A 354 25.05 -5.39 -10.81
C PRO A 354 25.59 -4.54 -9.64
N ASP A 355 26.13 -3.36 -9.94
CA ASP A 355 26.60 -2.43 -8.90
C ASP A 355 25.49 -1.83 -8.05
N VAL A 356 24.33 -1.56 -8.65
CA VAL A 356 23.15 -1.06 -7.93
C VAL A 356 22.61 -2.17 -7.04
N LEU A 357 22.40 -3.37 -7.58
CA LEU A 357 21.88 -4.50 -6.82
C LEU A 357 22.78 -4.90 -5.66
N ARG A 358 24.11 -4.86 -5.83
CA ARG A 358 25.06 -5.13 -4.74
C ARG A 358 24.91 -4.12 -3.59
N ARG A 359 24.72 -2.83 -3.89
CA ARG A 359 24.49 -1.80 -2.86
C ARG A 359 23.15 -1.99 -2.15
N LEU A 360 22.10 -2.34 -2.89
CA LEU A 360 20.78 -2.62 -2.31
C LEU A 360 20.82 -3.87 -1.41
N ALA A 361 21.46 -4.95 -1.88
CA ALA A 361 21.56 -6.22 -1.15
C ALA A 361 22.43 -6.13 0.12
N ALA A 362 23.35 -5.16 0.21
CA ALA A 362 24.26 -5.01 1.36
C ALA A 362 23.55 -4.76 2.71
N ARG A 363 22.29 -4.29 2.69
CA ARG A 363 21.48 -4.03 3.90
C ARG A 363 20.42 -5.10 4.16
N ARG A 364 20.44 -6.19 3.39
CA ARG A 364 19.43 -7.23 3.43
C ARG A 364 19.73 -8.25 4.52
N SER A 365 18.67 -8.76 5.16
CA SER A 365 18.80 -9.89 6.07
C SER A 365 19.37 -11.13 5.35
N PRO A 366 20.17 -11.98 6.03
CA PRO A 366 20.57 -13.27 5.50
C PRO A 366 19.35 -14.15 5.16
N TRP A 367 19.51 -15.00 4.13
CA TRP A 367 18.48 -15.95 3.65
C TRP A 367 17.07 -15.35 3.45
N PRO A 368 16.96 -14.26 2.67
CA PRO A 368 15.73 -13.49 2.56
C PRO A 368 14.65 -14.17 1.68
N VAL A 369 15.02 -15.22 0.95
CA VAL A 369 14.11 -16.04 0.14
C VAL A 369 14.18 -17.48 0.64
N SER A 370 13.02 -18.08 0.91
CA SER A 370 12.92 -19.46 1.39
C SER A 370 13.18 -20.49 0.29
N THR A 371 13.49 -21.74 0.68
CA THR A 371 13.70 -22.86 -0.26
C THR A 371 12.50 -23.06 -1.20
N LEU A 372 11.27 -22.98 -0.66
CA LEU A 372 10.05 -23.09 -1.47
C LEU A 372 9.86 -21.92 -2.42
N ALA A 373 10.18 -20.70 -1.98
CA ALA A 373 10.09 -19.50 -2.83
C ALA A 373 11.13 -19.55 -3.96
N ALA A 374 12.35 -20.02 -3.70
CA ALA A 374 13.37 -20.22 -4.73
C ALA A 374 12.96 -21.32 -5.74
N ALA A 375 12.43 -22.45 -5.26
CA ALA A 375 11.93 -23.51 -6.14
C ALA A 375 10.75 -23.03 -7.01
N ALA A 376 9.85 -22.23 -6.45
CA ALA A 376 8.78 -21.59 -7.21
C ALA A 376 9.32 -20.67 -8.31
N ALA A 377 10.35 -19.87 -8.01
CA ALA A 377 10.96 -18.99 -9.00
C ALA A 377 11.56 -19.77 -10.18
N GLU A 378 12.28 -20.87 -9.92
CA GLU A 378 12.82 -21.76 -10.96
C GLU A 378 11.69 -22.39 -11.79
N ALA A 379 10.64 -22.88 -11.14
CA ALA A 379 9.49 -23.51 -11.83
C ALA A 379 8.70 -22.50 -12.68
N CYS A 380 8.50 -21.26 -12.22
CA CYS A 380 7.75 -20.26 -12.99
C CYS A 380 8.44 -19.89 -14.31
N VAL A 381 9.77 -19.90 -14.33
CA VAL A 381 10.57 -19.58 -15.53
C VAL A 381 11.02 -20.82 -16.33
N SER A 382 10.56 -22.02 -15.95
CA SER A 382 10.77 -23.24 -16.73
C SER A 382 9.97 -23.20 -18.04
N PRO A 383 10.26 -24.08 -19.01
CA PRO A 383 9.43 -24.21 -20.22
C PRO A 383 7.93 -24.37 -19.93
N GLU A 384 7.57 -25.18 -18.93
CA GLU A 384 6.18 -25.37 -18.49
C GLU A 384 5.60 -24.10 -17.87
N GLY A 385 6.37 -23.41 -17.03
CA GLY A 385 5.95 -22.15 -16.42
C GLY A 385 5.76 -21.01 -17.44
N LEU A 386 6.63 -20.92 -18.44
CA LEU A 386 6.51 -19.97 -19.54
C LEU A 386 5.32 -20.31 -20.45
N ALA A 387 5.08 -21.60 -20.73
CA ALA A 387 3.92 -22.05 -21.49
C ALA A 387 2.61 -21.74 -20.76
N TYR A 388 2.56 -21.94 -19.44
CA TYR A 388 1.41 -21.56 -18.62
C TYR A 388 1.15 -20.05 -18.66
N ALA A 389 2.17 -19.21 -18.48
CA ALA A 389 2.01 -17.76 -18.59
C ALA A 389 1.53 -17.33 -19.99
N ALA A 390 2.01 -17.97 -21.05
CA ALA A 390 1.55 -17.71 -22.42
C ALA A 390 0.06 -18.07 -22.61
N GLN A 391 -0.42 -19.15 -21.99
CA GLN A 391 -1.85 -19.49 -21.99
C GLN A 391 -2.67 -18.44 -21.23
N VAL A 392 -2.26 -18.06 -20.02
CA VAL A 392 -2.94 -17.02 -19.24
C VAL A 392 -3.03 -15.70 -20.02
N ARG A 393 -1.94 -15.34 -20.70
CA ARG A 393 -1.87 -14.16 -21.58
C ARG A 393 -2.84 -14.25 -22.75
N ALA A 394 -2.95 -15.41 -23.41
CA ALA A 394 -3.85 -15.61 -24.55
C ALA A 394 -5.33 -15.54 -24.15
N ASP A 395 -5.67 -15.98 -22.93
CA ASP A 395 -7.05 -15.95 -22.44
C ASP A 395 -7.48 -14.58 -21.90
N LEU A 396 -6.53 -13.71 -21.52
CA LEU A 396 -6.83 -12.47 -20.83
C LEU A 396 -7.68 -11.47 -21.64
N PRO A 397 -7.42 -11.22 -22.94
CA PRO A 397 -8.18 -10.26 -23.74
C PRO A 397 -9.69 -10.55 -23.75
N ASP A 398 -10.07 -11.82 -23.89
CA ASP A 398 -11.48 -12.23 -23.90
C ASP A 398 -12.15 -11.98 -22.55
N ARG A 399 -11.44 -12.26 -21.43
CA ARG A 399 -11.93 -12.00 -20.07
C ARG A 399 -12.11 -10.50 -19.82
N ILE A 400 -11.14 -9.70 -20.25
CA ILE A 400 -11.21 -8.23 -20.17
C ILE A 400 -12.38 -7.71 -21.00
N ALA A 401 -12.51 -8.14 -22.25
CA ALA A 401 -13.59 -7.70 -23.13
C ALA A 401 -14.97 -8.07 -22.59
N ALA A 402 -15.12 -9.26 -21.99
CA ALA A 402 -16.35 -9.66 -21.32
C ALA A 402 -16.69 -8.76 -20.12
N LEU A 403 -15.70 -8.49 -19.25
CA LEU A 403 -15.86 -7.63 -18.08
C LEU A 403 -16.18 -6.17 -18.46
N VAL A 404 -15.46 -5.62 -19.44
CA VAL A 404 -15.71 -4.26 -19.97
C VAL A 404 -17.13 -4.15 -20.51
N ARG A 405 -17.60 -5.11 -21.32
CA ARG A 405 -18.98 -5.14 -21.81
C ARG A 405 -19.98 -5.21 -20.66
N ALA A 406 -19.75 -6.10 -19.69
CA ALA A 406 -20.63 -6.28 -18.54
C ALA A 406 -20.79 -4.98 -17.73
N LEU A 407 -19.70 -4.31 -17.41
CA LEU A 407 -19.72 -3.06 -16.65
C LEU A 407 -20.32 -1.90 -17.46
N SER A 408 -19.94 -1.75 -18.74
CA SER A 408 -20.42 -0.65 -19.59
C SER A 408 -21.93 -0.68 -19.79
N MET A 409 -22.52 -1.87 -19.99
CA MET A 409 -23.98 -2.03 -20.10
C MET A 409 -24.75 -1.62 -18.84
N ARG A 410 -24.05 -1.44 -17.70
CA ARG A 410 -24.62 -1.12 -16.39
C ARG A 410 -24.21 0.27 -15.92
N GLY A 411 -23.82 1.14 -16.85
CA GLY A 411 -23.58 2.56 -16.60
C GLY A 411 -22.20 2.90 -16.04
N PHE A 412 -21.28 1.94 -15.95
CA PHE A 412 -19.90 2.24 -15.59
C PHE A 412 -19.14 2.89 -16.75
N ALA A 413 -18.43 3.97 -16.47
CA ALA A 413 -17.43 4.52 -17.38
C ALA A 413 -16.11 3.79 -17.18
N ILE A 414 -15.54 3.23 -18.25
CA ILE A 414 -14.36 2.37 -18.21
C ILE A 414 -13.14 3.15 -18.69
N VAL A 415 -11.96 2.89 -18.09
CA VAL A 415 -10.69 3.40 -18.61
C VAL A 415 -10.37 2.76 -19.95
N ASP A 416 -9.87 3.57 -20.89
CA ASP A 416 -9.52 3.10 -22.22
C ASP A 416 -8.37 2.06 -22.19
N ASP A 417 -8.46 1.07 -23.08
CA ASP A 417 -7.43 0.05 -23.36
C ASP A 417 -6.81 -0.62 -22.11
N PRO A 418 -7.59 -1.31 -21.26
CA PRO A 418 -7.04 -2.04 -20.12
C PRO A 418 -6.17 -3.22 -20.57
N ARG A 419 -4.87 -3.17 -20.25
CA ARG A 419 -3.86 -4.18 -20.64
C ARG A 419 -3.45 -5.12 -19.50
N GLY A 420 -3.80 -4.80 -18.26
CA GLY A 420 -3.59 -5.66 -17.09
C GLY A 420 -4.77 -6.61 -16.80
N PRO A 421 -4.65 -7.51 -15.81
CA PRO A 421 -5.68 -8.50 -15.48
C PRO A 421 -6.87 -7.94 -14.68
N PHE A 422 -7.23 -6.67 -14.90
CA PHE A 422 -8.29 -5.96 -14.18
C PHE A 422 -8.79 -4.77 -14.98
N VAL A 423 -9.95 -4.24 -14.59
CA VAL A 423 -10.60 -3.08 -15.20
C VAL A 423 -10.87 -2.04 -14.11
N LEU A 424 -10.43 -0.80 -14.36
CA LEU A 424 -10.81 0.36 -13.55
C LEU A 424 -12.07 0.99 -14.14
N ALA A 425 -13.07 1.21 -13.29
CA ALA A 425 -14.38 1.65 -13.71
C ALA A 425 -14.94 2.70 -12.74
N ARG A 426 -15.60 3.73 -13.28
CA ARG A 426 -16.22 4.81 -12.52
C ARG A 426 -17.74 4.70 -12.59
N HIS A 427 -18.40 4.87 -11.45
CA HIS A 427 -19.85 4.97 -11.36
C HIS A 427 -20.24 5.95 -10.23
N PRO A 428 -21.23 6.85 -10.42
CA PRO A 428 -21.67 7.77 -9.38
C PRO A 428 -22.05 7.06 -8.06
N ASP A 429 -22.73 5.93 -8.16
CA ASP A 429 -23.14 5.10 -7.02
C ASP A 429 -22.14 3.99 -6.63
N ALA A 430 -20.86 4.11 -6.98
CA ALA A 430 -19.86 3.06 -6.74
C ALA A 430 -19.83 2.53 -5.30
N GLY A 431 -19.99 3.41 -4.29
CA GLY A 431 -20.09 3.01 -2.88
C GLY A 431 -21.26 2.06 -2.61
N ARG A 432 -22.47 2.45 -3.03
CA ARG A 432 -23.69 1.63 -2.90
C ARG A 432 -23.56 0.31 -3.65
N ILE A 433 -23.03 0.33 -4.87
CA ILE A 433 -22.84 -0.87 -5.68
C ILE A 433 -21.87 -1.83 -5.00
N ARG A 434 -20.72 -1.34 -4.53
CA ARG A 434 -19.73 -2.15 -3.80
C ARG A 434 -20.36 -2.82 -2.58
N GLU A 435 -21.10 -2.08 -1.76
CA GLU A 435 -21.76 -2.62 -0.57
C GLU A 435 -22.81 -3.67 -0.94
N GLY A 436 -23.65 -3.39 -1.93
CA GLY A 436 -24.65 -4.36 -2.41
C GLY A 436 -24.05 -5.62 -3.05
N LEU A 437 -22.88 -5.51 -3.69
CA LEU A 437 -22.10 -6.66 -4.17
C LEU A 437 -21.52 -7.47 -3.00
N ARG A 438 -20.97 -6.80 -1.98
CA ARG A 438 -20.43 -7.45 -0.78
C ARG A 438 -21.52 -8.23 -0.03
N GLU A 439 -22.72 -7.67 0.13
CA GLU A 439 -23.89 -8.36 0.71
C GLU A 439 -24.29 -9.62 -0.06
N ARG A 440 -23.97 -9.69 -1.36
CA ARG A 440 -24.22 -10.84 -2.23
C ARG A 440 -23.00 -11.77 -2.34
N GLY A 441 -22.00 -11.58 -1.49
CA GLY A 441 -20.80 -12.40 -1.45
C GLY A 441 -19.84 -12.13 -2.61
N ILE A 442 -19.82 -10.92 -3.19
CA ILE A 442 -18.89 -10.54 -4.26
C ILE A 442 -18.00 -9.41 -3.76
N ALA A 443 -16.69 -9.66 -3.68
CA ALA A 443 -15.71 -8.67 -3.25
C ALA A 443 -15.15 -7.90 -4.46
N VAL A 444 -15.16 -6.57 -4.41
CA VAL A 444 -14.55 -5.69 -5.43
C VAL A 444 -13.63 -4.68 -4.78
N ARG A 445 -12.62 -4.20 -5.52
CA ARG A 445 -11.62 -3.31 -4.94
C ARG A 445 -12.09 -1.86 -4.98
N ARG A 446 -12.27 -1.23 -3.82
CA ARG A 446 -12.45 0.24 -3.74
C ARG A 446 -11.18 0.94 -4.23
N ALA A 447 -11.32 1.95 -5.08
CA ALA A 447 -10.17 2.60 -5.71
C ALA A 447 -9.81 3.97 -5.12
N ASP A 448 -10.62 4.53 -4.25
CA ASP A 448 -10.36 5.76 -3.48
C ASP A 448 -9.20 5.66 -2.49
N THR A 449 -8.64 4.47 -2.33
CA THR A 449 -7.40 4.22 -1.58
C THR A 449 -6.14 4.40 -2.42
N PHE A 450 -6.27 4.50 -3.74
CA PHE A 450 -5.18 4.87 -4.64
C PHE A 450 -5.16 6.40 -4.79
N PRO A 451 -4.02 7.06 -4.52
CA PRO A 451 -3.92 8.51 -4.69
C PRO A 451 -4.35 8.99 -6.07
N GLY A 452 -5.15 10.06 -6.13
CA GLY A 452 -5.71 10.60 -7.38
C GLY A 452 -7.05 10.00 -7.80
N LEU A 453 -7.57 9.00 -7.10
CA LEU A 453 -8.92 8.47 -7.29
C LEU A 453 -9.82 8.80 -6.09
N ASP A 454 -11.13 8.79 -6.32
CA ASP A 454 -12.17 9.05 -5.33
C ASP A 454 -13.15 7.86 -5.19
N ALA A 455 -14.14 7.98 -4.30
CA ALA A 455 -15.09 6.92 -3.98
C ALA A 455 -16.01 6.53 -5.15
N THR A 456 -15.99 7.25 -6.28
CA THR A 456 -16.73 6.89 -7.50
C THR A 456 -16.02 5.82 -8.33
N TRP A 457 -14.80 5.42 -7.95
CA TRP A 457 -14.01 4.44 -8.67
C TRP A 457 -13.93 3.07 -7.98
N LEU A 458 -14.07 2.01 -8.78
CA LEU A 458 -13.89 0.61 -8.40
C LEU A 458 -12.96 -0.09 -9.39
N ARG A 459 -12.17 -1.04 -8.89
CA ARG A 459 -11.36 -1.93 -9.72
C ARG A 459 -11.89 -3.35 -9.63
N PHE A 460 -12.06 -4.00 -10.78
CA PHE A 460 -12.58 -5.36 -10.92
C PHE A 460 -11.51 -6.24 -11.57
N ALA A 461 -11.08 -7.31 -10.91
CA ALA A 461 -10.18 -8.29 -11.52
C ALA A 461 -10.89 -9.07 -12.64
N ALA A 462 -10.18 -9.39 -13.72
CA ALA A 462 -10.74 -10.20 -14.79
C ALA A 462 -10.88 -11.67 -14.33
N ARG A 463 -12.07 -12.26 -14.53
CA ARG A 463 -12.40 -13.62 -14.09
C ARG A 463 -12.93 -14.50 -15.20
N GLY A 464 -13.16 -15.76 -14.87
CA GLY A 464 -13.79 -16.71 -15.77
C GLY A 464 -15.24 -16.35 -16.08
N PRO A 465 -15.86 -17.06 -17.04
CA PRO A 465 -17.23 -16.81 -17.44
C PRO A 465 -18.25 -16.99 -16.31
N GLU A 466 -18.04 -17.97 -15.42
CA GLU A 466 -18.96 -18.27 -14.32
C GLU A 466 -18.98 -17.15 -13.27
N GLU A 467 -17.81 -16.69 -12.82
CA GLU A 467 -17.73 -15.59 -11.86
C GLU A 467 -18.21 -14.27 -12.49
N THR A 468 -17.90 -14.05 -13.78
CA THR A 468 -18.38 -12.87 -14.51
C THR A 468 -19.91 -12.87 -14.63
N ALA A 469 -20.52 -14.04 -14.85
CA ALA A 469 -21.98 -14.18 -14.86
C ALA A 469 -22.58 -13.91 -13.47
N ALA A 470 -21.94 -14.36 -12.39
CA ALA A 470 -22.36 -14.06 -11.03
C ALA A 470 -22.31 -12.56 -10.72
N LEU A 471 -21.23 -11.88 -11.12
CA LEU A 471 -21.10 -10.41 -11.02
C LEU A 471 -22.22 -9.71 -11.79
N VAL A 472 -22.47 -10.12 -13.02
CA VAL A 472 -23.54 -9.59 -13.88
C VAL A 472 -24.91 -9.71 -13.21
N ALA A 473 -25.26 -10.91 -12.73
CA ALA A 473 -26.54 -11.14 -12.08
C ALA A 473 -26.71 -10.29 -10.81
N ALA A 474 -25.65 -10.14 -10.02
CA ALA A 474 -25.67 -9.30 -8.82
C ALA A 474 -25.84 -7.82 -9.16
N LEU A 475 -25.15 -7.31 -10.18
CA LEU A 475 -25.30 -5.92 -10.61
C LEU A 475 -26.70 -5.63 -11.18
N ASP A 476 -27.31 -6.57 -11.92
CA ASP A 476 -28.66 -6.40 -12.45
C ASP A 476 -29.71 -6.29 -11.34
N GLN A 477 -29.53 -7.04 -10.24
CA GLN A 477 -30.37 -6.92 -9.05
C GLN A 477 -30.21 -5.61 -8.28
N LEU A 478 -29.09 -4.90 -8.46
CA LEU A 478 -28.83 -3.61 -7.81
C LEU A 478 -29.29 -2.41 -8.64
N ALA A 479 -29.61 -2.65 -9.92
CA ALA A 479 -30.11 -1.67 -10.88
C ALA A 479 -31.65 -1.61 -10.93
N GLY A 480 -32.33 -2.71 -10.57
CA GLY A 480 -33.77 -2.73 -10.29
C GLY A 480 -34.07 -2.28 -8.87
#